data_AF-A0A2S9GBK1-F1
#
_entry.id   AF-A0A2S9GBK1-F1
#
_cell.length_a   1.000
_cell.length_b   1.000
_cell.length_c   1.000
_cell.angle_alpha   90.00
_cell.angle_beta   90.00
_cell.angle_gamma   90.00
#
_symmetry.space_group_name_H-M   'P 1'
#
loop_
_entity.id
_entity.type
_entity.pdbx_description
1 polymer ?
#
loop_
_entity_poly.entity_id
_entity_poly.type
_entity_poly.pdbx_seq_one_letter_code
_entity_poly.pdbx_strand_id
1 'polypeptide(L)' 'ADSPVTLYAIKQTNGKLEQAGETFDSAPYGWPVEKGSPLAQSLVQALEHLIETGKYKEIAANWGLEEGMIDKPVINGAVS' A
#
# COMPACT_ATOMS: atom_id res chain seq x y z
N ALA A 1 5.91 9.42 11.42
CA ALA A 1 6.48 8.68 10.28
C ALA A 1 5.37 7.79 9.74
N ASP A 2 5.30 7.59 8.42
CA ASP A 2 4.24 6.78 7.86
C ASP A 2 4.28 5.35 8.43
N SER A 3 3.11 4.73 8.55
CA SER A 3 2.98 3.37 9.10
C SER A 3 3.84 2.34 8.35
N PRO A 4 4.02 2.37 7.01
CA PRO A 4 4.87 1.39 6.33
C PRO A 4 6.33 1.39 6.80
N VAL A 5 6.92 2.58 6.97
CA VAL A 5 8.31 2.71 7.42
C VAL A 5 8.45 2.28 8.88
N THR A 6 7.48 2.67 9.70
CA THR A 6 7.47 2.39 11.14
C THR A 6 7.30 0.89 11.42
N LEU A 7 6.31 0.24 10.79
CA LEU A 7 6.03 -1.18 10.94
C LEU A 7 7.19 -2.05 10.43
N TYR A 8 7.78 -1.68 9.30
CA TYR A 8 8.96 -2.38 8.80
C TYR A 8 10.14 -2.27 9.78
N ALA A 9 10.42 -1.07 10.33
CA ALA A 9 11.47 -0.89 11.31
C ALA A 9 11.23 -1.73 12.58
N ILE A 10 10.00 -1.74 13.11
CA ILE A 10 9.61 -2.58 14.25
C ILE A 10 9.89 -4.05 13.96
N LYS A 11 9.49 -4.56 12.79
CA LYS A 11 9.75 -5.94 12.34
C LYS A 11 11.23 -6.31 12.36
N GLN A 12 12.14 -5.38 12.04
CA GLN A 12 13.59 -5.62 12.05
C GLN A 12 14.19 -5.71 13.46
N THR A 13 13.46 -5.33 14.51
CA THR A 13 14.04 -5.19 15.85
C THR A 13 13.93 -6.44 16.75
N ASN A 14 13.31 -7.52 16.28
CA ASN A 14 13.10 -8.76 17.05
C ASN A 14 12.48 -8.51 18.43
N GLY A 15 11.42 -7.69 18.49
CA GLY A 15 10.65 -7.43 19.70
C GLY A 15 11.23 -6.37 20.65
N LYS A 16 12.26 -5.63 20.23
CA LYS A 16 12.78 -4.50 21.02
C LYS A 16 11.93 -3.23 20.89
N LEU A 17 11.19 -3.11 19.79
CA LEU A 17 10.24 -2.03 19.55
C LEU A 17 8.85 -2.61 19.33
N GLU A 18 7.84 -1.82 19.70
CA GLU A 18 6.42 -2.09 19.45
C GLU A 18 5.74 -0.82 18.96
N GLN A 19 4.55 -0.98 18.39
CA GLN A 19 3.76 0.16 17.91
C GLN A 19 3.17 0.92 19.11
N ALA A 20 3.34 2.24 19.12
CA ALA A 20 2.72 3.10 20.13
C ALA A 20 1.34 3.56 19.65
N GLY A 21 0.31 2.77 19.96
CA GLY A 21 -1.09 3.06 19.57
C GLY A 21 -1.45 2.58 18.16
N GLU A 22 -2.66 2.92 17.72
CA GLU A 22 -3.18 2.49 16.42
C GLU A 22 -2.73 3.39 15.26
N THR A 23 -2.81 2.86 14.04
CA THR A 23 -2.63 3.66 12.82
C THR A 23 -3.74 4.70 12.70
N PHE A 24 -3.38 5.96 12.46
CA PHE A 24 -4.30 7.09 12.28
C PHE A 24 -3.95 7.85 10.99
N ASP A 25 -4.84 8.76 10.55
CA ASP A 25 -4.68 9.56 9.31
C ASP A 25 -4.35 8.73 8.06
N SER A 26 -4.98 7.56 7.94
CA SER A 26 -4.75 6.66 6.80
C SER A 26 -5.32 7.25 5.52
N ALA A 27 -4.49 7.27 4.48
CA ALA A 27 -4.88 7.64 3.13
C ALA A 27 -4.42 6.58 2.14
N PRO A 28 -5.15 6.35 1.03
CA PRO A 28 -4.69 5.48 -0.03
C PRO A 28 -3.38 6.00 -0.63
N TYR A 29 -2.40 5.11 -0.80
CA TYR A 29 -1.22 5.40 -1.62
C TYR A 29 -1.58 5.31 -3.11
N GLY A 30 -0.92 6.12 -3.93
CA GLY A 30 -1.13 6.13 -5.38
C GLY A 30 0.13 6.49 -6.16
N TRP A 31 0.08 6.27 -7.47
CA TRP A 31 1.14 6.63 -8.40
C TRP A 31 0.78 7.89 -9.17
N PRO A 32 1.52 9.01 -9.01
CA PRO A 32 1.27 10.20 -9.80
C PRO A 32 1.67 9.95 -11.26
N VAL A 33 0.80 10.33 -12.17
CA VAL A 33 1.02 10.29 -13.61
C VAL A 33 0.53 11.58 -14.25
N GLU A 34 1.08 11.92 -15.41
CA GLU A 34 0.63 13.09 -16.17
C GLU A 34 -0.87 12.97 -16.51
N LYS A 35 -1.60 14.09 -16.38
CA LYS A 35 -3.04 14.12 -16.64
C LYS A 35 -3.33 13.72 -18.09
N GLY A 36 -4.19 12.71 -18.26
CA GLY A 36 -4.55 12.17 -19.57
C GLY A 36 -3.54 11.15 -20.13
N SER A 37 -2.47 10.84 -19.40
CA SER A 37 -1.54 9.80 -19.82
C SER A 37 -2.21 8.42 -19.84
N PRO A 38 -2.02 7.61 -20.91
CA PRO A 38 -2.51 6.23 -20.94
C PRO A 38 -1.85 5.34 -19.87
N LEU A 39 -0.73 5.78 -19.28
CA LEU A 39 -0.04 5.07 -18.20
C LEU A 39 -0.95 4.83 -16.99
N ALA A 40 -1.90 5.74 -16.72
CA ALA A 40 -2.85 5.58 -15.61
C ALA A 40 -3.60 4.25 -15.71
N GLN A 41 -4.13 3.92 -16.90
CA GLN A 41 -4.90 2.71 -17.12
C GLN A 41 -4.01 1.46 -17.12
N SER A 42 -2.77 1.57 -17.60
CA SER A 42 -1.80 0.47 -17.55
C SER A 42 -1.44 0.10 -16.10
N LEU A 43 -1.27 1.09 -15.22
CA LEU A 43 -0.97 0.85 -13.80
C LEU A 43 -2.16 0.22 -13.06
N VAL A 44 -3.39 0.64 -13.36
CA VAL A 44 -4.60 0.01 -12.81
C VAL A 44 -4.63 -1.48 -13.17
N GLN A 45 -4.50 -1.82 -14.46
CA GLN A 45 -4.51 -3.21 -14.92
C GLN A 45 -3.37 -4.04 -14.31
N ALA A 46 -2.18 -3.45 -14.16
CA ALA A 46 -1.05 -4.13 -13.54
C ALA A 46 -1.34 -4.47 -12.07
N LEU A 47 -1.92 -3.54 -11.30
CA LEU A 47 -2.27 -3.79 -9.90
C LEU A 47 -3.45 -4.76 -9.77
N GLU A 48 -4.46 -4.68 -10.64
CA GLU A 48 -5.55 -5.68 -10.72
C GLU A 48 -4.97 -7.09 -10.92
N HIS A 49 -4.04 -7.25 -11.87
CA HIS A 49 -3.37 -8.52 -12.10
C HIS A 49 -2.61 -9.04 -10.86
N LEU A 50 -1.91 -8.16 -10.14
CA LEU A 50 -1.21 -8.54 -8.90
C LEU A 50 -2.18 -8.94 -7.79
N ILE A 51 -3.35 -8.32 -7.71
CA ILE A 51 -4.42 -8.67 -6.75
C ILE A 51 -4.99 -10.05 -7.11
N GLU A 52 -5.38 -10.26 -8.37
CA GLU A 52 -5.98 -11.51 -8.86
C GLU A 52 -5.04 -12.72 -8.70
N THR A 53 -3.74 -12.50 -8.93
CA THR A 53 -2.72 -13.55 -8.77
C THR A 53 -2.29 -13.78 -7.32
N GLY A 54 -2.84 -13.01 -6.37
CA GLY A 54 -2.46 -13.03 -4.95
C GLY A 54 -1.06 -12.48 -4.67
N LYS A 55 -0.36 -11.98 -5.69
CA LYS A 55 1.02 -11.51 -5.57
C LYS A 55 1.12 -10.18 -4.82
N TYR A 56 0.08 -9.37 -4.90
CA TYR A 56 -0.06 -8.15 -4.09
C TYR A 56 -0.01 -8.46 -2.59
N LYS A 57 -0.73 -9.51 -2.15
CA LYS A 57 -0.74 -9.95 -0.74
C LYS A 57 0.64 -10.42 -0.27
N GLU A 58 1.35 -11.18 -1.10
CA GLU A 58 2.70 -11.64 -0.79
C GLU A 58 3.68 -10.47 -0.61
N ILE A 59 3.61 -9.48 -1.50
CA ILE A 59 4.42 -8.26 -1.40
C ILE A 59 4.08 -7.53 -0.10
N ALA A 60 2.79 -7.30 0.20
CA ALA A 60 2.37 -6.62 1.42
C ALA A 60 2.90 -7.32 2.68
N ALA A 61 2.78 -8.65 2.76
CA ALA A 61 3.25 -9.44 3.91
C ALA A 61 4.77 -9.40 4.11
N ASN A 62 5.55 -9.36 3.02
CA ASN A 62 7.00 -9.21 3.12
C ASN A 62 7.39 -7.90 3.83
N TRP A 63 6.60 -6.84 3.63
CA TRP A 63 6.85 -5.51 4.19
C TRP A 63 6.02 -5.17 5.45
N GLY A 64 5.06 -6.01 5.85
CA GLY A 64 4.18 -5.75 7.00
C GLY A 64 3.12 -4.69 6.69
N LEU A 65 2.59 -4.67 5.46
CA LEU A 65 1.68 -3.64 4.93
C LEU A 65 0.26 -4.16 4.68
N GLU A 66 -0.10 -5.31 5.24
CA GLU A 66 -1.38 -5.97 4.98
C GLU A 66 -2.59 -5.10 5.34
N GLU A 67 -2.48 -4.28 6.39
CA GLU A 67 -3.55 -3.36 6.82
C GLU A 67 -3.85 -2.26 5.79
N GLY A 68 -2.88 -1.91 4.94
CA GLY A 68 -3.02 -0.88 3.91
C GLY A 68 -3.46 -1.41 2.55
N MET A 69 -3.81 -2.69 2.45
CA MET A 69 -4.19 -3.31 1.18
C MET A 69 -5.56 -2.81 0.68
N ILE A 70 -5.69 -2.71 -0.64
CA ILE A 70 -6.97 -2.43 -1.31
C ILE A 70 -7.41 -3.62 -2.17
N ASP A 71 -8.72 -3.81 -2.30
CA ASP A 71 -9.30 -4.85 -3.16
C ASP A 71 -9.43 -4.41 -4.62
N LYS A 72 -9.55 -3.10 -4.86
CA LYS A 72 -9.78 -2.55 -6.19
C LYS A 72 -8.99 -1.25 -6.41
N PRO A 73 -8.05 -1.21 -7.36
CA PRO A 73 -7.37 0.02 -7.73
C PRO A 73 -8.29 0.90 -8.58
N VAL A 74 -8.22 2.21 -8.36
CA VAL A 74 -9.00 3.20 -9.10
C VAL A 74 -8.15 4.43 -9.41
N ILE A 75 -8.49 5.14 -10.48
CA ILE A 75 -7.92 6.45 -10.78
C ILE A 75 -8.58 7.48 -9.85
N ASN A 76 -7.77 8.32 -9.19
CA ASN A 76 -8.22 9.32 -8.22
C ASN A 76 -9.01 8.72 -7.03
N GLY A 77 -8.50 7.64 -6.44
CA GLY A 77 -9.13 6.92 -5.34
C GLY A 77 -9.00 7.54 -3.95
N ALA A 78 -8.14 8.55 -3.81
CA ALA A 78 -8.09 9.36 -2.59
C ALA A 78 -9.33 10.26 -2.56
N VAL A 79 -10.39 9.79 -1.90
CA VAL A 79 -11.60 10.58 -1.64
C VAL A 79 -11.44 11.30 -0.30
N SER A 80 -11.79 12.58 -0.30
CA SER A 80 -11.82 13.47 0.88
C SER A 80 -12.98 13.16 1.80
#